data_AF-A0A5C5S4Q6-F1
#
_entry.id   AF-A0A5C5S4Q6-F1
#
_cell.length_a   1.000
_cell.length_b   1.000
_cell.length_c   1.000
_cell.angle_alpha   90.00
_cell.angle_beta   90.00
_cell.angle_gamma   90.00
#
_symmetry.space_group_name_H-M   'P 1'
#
loop_
_entity.id
_entity.type
_entity.pdbx_description
1 polymer ?
#
loop_
_entity_poly.entity_id
_entity_poly.type
_entity_poly.pdbx_seq_one_letter_code
_entity_poly.pdbx_strand_id
1 'polypeptide(L)'
;MAENPDATQIPDKAEVWIALATAGTAIDPDMIPDGPDDDLEALGWDFVGLIDAAKGIPLSPSGELKEYDAFGRPRFRVKFKKGKLSTGFTALELVNPVVRKIVLPGSAPNKIGAPKDVQIFVLYRYVDEATTQGQIVWCSLTKAPVQLKSHSGIIDGELASAEIEIAHTTDGAGDIFIVVDGTTDDVEKTFTIAAGVTEYTATVGADTTTAITTKTATALQTALRALASVQALPTPGVTVTGPSGGPLVATFTGPVGTVSATGTGGTVGVA
;
A
#
# COMPACT_ATOMS: atom_id res chain seq x y z
N MET A 1 27.51 17.50 5.61
CA MET A 1 26.19 16.98 6.01
C MET A 1 25.71 16.15 4.83
N ALA A 2 25.32 14.89 5.05
CA ALA A 2 24.74 14.10 3.97
C ALA A 2 23.27 14.52 3.85
N GLU A 3 22.96 15.35 2.87
CA GLU A 3 21.61 15.74 2.52
C GLU A 3 21.15 14.77 1.42
N ASN A 4 20.14 13.95 1.72
CA ASN A 4 19.45 13.14 0.73
C ASN A 4 17.96 13.54 0.74
N PRO A 5 17.63 14.72 0.17
CA PRO A 5 16.27 15.24 0.18
C PRO A 5 15.29 14.26 -0.48
N ASP A 6 15.73 13.53 -1.52
CA ASP A 6 14.89 12.60 -2.28
C ASP A 6 14.46 11.36 -1.48
N ALA A 7 15.14 11.06 -0.37
CA ALA A 7 14.80 9.93 0.51
C ALA A 7 14.17 10.36 1.83
N THR A 8 13.89 11.66 2.00
CA THR A 8 13.30 12.21 3.23
C THR A 8 11.82 12.46 2.99
N GLN A 9 10.97 11.89 3.84
CA GLN A 9 9.52 12.12 3.80
C GLN A 9 9.13 13.11 4.89
N ILE A 10 8.36 14.14 4.55
CA ILE A 10 7.88 15.14 5.50
C ILE A 10 6.39 15.35 5.26
N PRO A 11 5.52 14.51 5.86
CA PRO A 11 4.09 14.64 5.66
C PRO A 11 3.56 15.96 6.20
N ASP A 12 2.81 16.69 5.37
CA ASP A 12 2.05 17.88 5.77
C ASP A 12 0.75 17.50 6.48
N LYS A 13 0.16 16.36 6.08
CA LYS A 13 -1.11 15.86 6.62
C LYS A 13 -1.03 14.35 6.86
N ALA A 14 -1.79 13.91 7.84
CA ALA A 14 -1.95 12.51 8.17
C ALA A 14 -3.41 12.23 8.54
N GLU A 15 -3.95 11.16 7.97
CA GLU A 15 -5.31 10.69 8.18
C GLU A 15 -5.28 9.24 8.68
N VAL A 16 -6.23 8.92 9.53
CA VAL A 16 -6.45 7.55 10.00
C VAL A 16 -7.85 7.11 9.62
N TRP A 17 -7.91 5.94 9.03
CA TRP A 17 -9.11 5.29 8.55
C TRP A 17 -9.17 3.89 9.15
N ILE A 18 -10.36 3.44 9.53
CA ILE A 18 -10.53 2.12 10.13
C ILE A 18 -11.68 1.37 9.49
N ALA A 19 -11.58 0.05 9.50
CA ALA A 19 -12.71 -0.84 9.23
C ALA A 19 -12.82 -1.84 10.39
N LEU A 20 -14.02 -2.00 10.95
CA LEU A 20 -14.23 -3.02 11.98
C LEU A 20 -14.06 -4.40 11.34
N ALA A 21 -13.20 -5.23 11.93
CA ALA A 21 -13.01 -6.58 11.41
C ALA A 21 -14.29 -7.41 11.63
N THR A 22 -14.84 -7.93 10.53
CA THR A 22 -15.88 -8.96 10.57
C THR A 22 -15.22 -10.35 10.60
N ALA A 23 -15.99 -11.42 10.39
CA ALA A 23 -15.42 -12.78 10.36
C ALA A 23 -14.36 -12.91 9.25
N GLY A 24 -13.22 -13.53 9.54
CA GLY A 24 -12.05 -13.56 8.65
C GLY A 24 -10.79 -13.01 9.32
N THR A 25 -9.64 -13.11 8.66
CA THR A 25 -8.34 -12.64 9.17
C THR A 25 -7.68 -11.61 8.26
N ALA A 26 -7.90 -11.72 6.94
CA ALA A 26 -7.38 -10.81 5.94
C ALA A 26 -8.39 -9.71 5.59
N ILE A 27 -7.88 -8.57 5.13
CA ILE A 27 -8.69 -7.49 4.56
C ILE A 27 -9.36 -7.99 3.28
N ASP A 28 -10.57 -7.48 3.00
CA ASP A 28 -11.21 -7.69 1.70
C ASP A 28 -10.41 -6.96 0.61
N PRO A 29 -9.94 -7.64 -0.46
CA PRO A 29 -9.19 -7.01 -1.53
C PRO A 29 -9.88 -5.77 -2.13
N ASP A 30 -11.22 -5.75 -2.17
CA ASP A 30 -11.98 -4.62 -2.72
C ASP A 30 -11.92 -3.37 -1.82
N MET A 31 -11.40 -3.50 -0.59
CA MET A 31 -11.14 -2.36 0.31
C MET A 31 -9.72 -1.80 0.17
N ILE A 32 -8.83 -2.46 -0.59
CA ILE A 32 -7.48 -1.96 -0.85
C ILE A 32 -7.58 -0.94 -1.99
N PRO A 33 -7.16 0.32 -1.79
CA PRO A 33 -7.13 1.31 -2.86
C PRO A 33 -6.22 0.89 -4.02
N ASP A 34 -6.64 1.17 -5.25
CA ASP A 34 -5.80 1.04 -6.44
C ASP A 34 -4.84 2.23 -6.56
N GLY A 35 -5.22 3.39 -6.02
CA GLY A 35 -4.41 4.60 -5.94
C GLY A 35 -4.59 5.36 -4.62
N PRO A 36 -3.64 6.23 -4.25
CA PRO A 36 -3.68 6.94 -2.96
C PRO A 36 -4.81 7.99 -2.86
N ASP A 37 -5.29 8.48 -4.02
CA ASP A 37 -6.37 9.47 -4.15
C ASP A 37 -7.78 8.84 -4.15
N ASP A 38 -7.89 7.51 -4.04
CA ASP A 38 -9.19 6.84 -4.07
C ASP A 38 -10.10 7.28 -2.92
N ASP A 39 -11.41 7.22 -3.19
CA ASP A 39 -12.45 7.49 -2.20
C ASP A 39 -12.54 6.35 -1.18
N LEU A 40 -11.84 6.52 -0.06
CA LEU A 40 -11.78 5.51 0.98
C LEU A 40 -13.15 5.25 1.65
N GLU A 41 -14.06 6.23 1.70
CA GLU A 41 -15.41 6.00 2.22
C GLU A 41 -16.18 5.06 1.28
N ALA A 42 -16.05 5.27 -0.04
CA ALA A 42 -16.65 4.39 -1.05
C ALA A 42 -16.08 2.96 -1.01
N LEU A 43 -14.80 2.80 -0.63
CA LEU A 43 -14.14 1.51 -0.39
C LEU A 43 -14.49 0.89 0.97
N GLY A 44 -15.33 1.54 1.79
CA GLY A 44 -15.83 0.99 3.05
C GLY A 44 -14.99 1.32 4.29
N TRP A 45 -14.12 2.32 4.21
CA TRP A 45 -13.36 2.81 5.36
C TRP A 45 -14.11 3.90 6.13
N ASP A 46 -14.03 3.85 7.46
CA ASP A 46 -14.56 4.86 8.35
C ASP A 46 -13.44 5.86 8.76
N PHE A 47 -13.64 7.15 8.51
CA PHE A 47 -12.69 8.18 8.95
C PHE A 47 -12.70 8.39 10.47
N VAL A 48 -11.53 8.33 11.10
CA VAL A 48 -11.36 8.52 12.55
C VAL A 48 -11.58 9.97 12.99
N GLY A 49 -11.39 10.93 12.09
CA GLY A 49 -11.44 12.35 12.42
C GLY A 49 -10.07 12.91 12.82
N LEU A 50 -10.08 13.99 13.60
CA LEU A 50 -8.85 14.70 13.99
C LEU A 50 -7.96 13.85 14.90
N ILE A 51 -6.67 13.80 14.55
CA ILE A 51 -5.61 13.20 15.34
C ILE A 51 -4.66 14.26 15.89
N ASP A 52 -3.95 13.93 16.97
CA ASP A 52 -2.88 14.77 17.50
C ASP A 52 -1.68 14.82 16.54
N ALA A 53 -1.57 15.93 15.80
CA ALA A 53 -0.49 16.16 14.84
C ALA A 53 0.91 16.16 15.48
N ALA A 54 1.04 16.52 16.77
CA ALA A 54 2.32 16.53 17.45
C ALA A 54 2.83 15.11 17.78
N LYS A 55 1.91 14.16 18.01
CA LYS A 55 2.24 12.75 18.19
C LYS A 55 2.30 11.98 16.88
N GLY A 56 1.53 12.39 15.88
CA GLY A 56 1.45 11.73 14.57
C GLY A 56 0.99 10.27 14.66
N ILE A 57 1.47 9.46 13.72
CA ILE A 57 1.22 8.02 13.66
C ILE A 57 2.52 7.30 14.04
N PRO A 58 2.71 6.88 15.30
CA PRO A 58 3.92 6.21 15.72
C PRO A 58 4.07 4.84 15.04
N LEU A 59 5.29 4.52 14.63
CA LEU A 59 5.69 3.21 14.14
C LEU A 59 6.67 2.59 15.14
N SER A 60 6.26 1.53 15.82
CA SER A 60 7.00 0.96 16.97
C SER A 60 7.46 -0.48 16.68
N PRO A 61 8.52 -0.67 15.88
CA PRO A 61 9.14 -1.99 15.71
C PRO A 61 9.80 -2.43 17.02
N SER A 62 9.55 -3.68 17.42
CA SER A 62 10.16 -4.25 18.63
C SER A 62 10.42 -5.75 18.47
N GLY A 63 11.18 -6.34 19.39
CA GLY A 63 11.39 -7.78 19.44
C GLY A 63 12.36 -8.18 20.53
N GLU A 64 12.64 -9.48 20.62
CA GLU A 64 13.48 -10.06 21.67
C GLU A 64 14.89 -10.30 21.13
N LEU A 65 15.90 -9.65 21.72
CA LEU A 65 17.29 -10.06 21.53
C LEU A 65 17.61 -11.20 22.51
N LYS A 66 17.81 -12.39 21.98
CA LYS A 66 18.29 -13.54 22.74
C LYS A 66 19.79 -13.66 22.61
N GLU A 67 20.48 -13.41 23.72
CA GLU A 67 21.92 -13.64 23.85
C GLU A 67 22.19 -15.11 24.20
N TYR A 68 23.25 -15.67 23.62
CA TYR A 68 23.75 -17.00 23.95
C TYR A 68 25.15 -16.84 24.52
N ASP A 69 25.28 -17.19 25.80
CA ASP A 69 26.55 -17.30 26.49
C ASP A 69 26.94 -18.78 26.66
N ALA A 70 28.23 -19.03 26.85
CA ALA A 70 28.75 -20.35 27.14
C ALA A 70 28.95 -20.51 28.66
N PHE A 71 27.87 -20.42 29.43
CA PHE A 71 27.82 -20.65 30.87
C PHE A 71 28.82 -19.77 31.65
N GLY A 72 28.66 -18.45 31.54
CA GLY A 72 29.51 -17.47 32.25
C GLY A 72 30.70 -16.95 31.45
N ARG A 73 30.80 -17.29 30.16
CA ARG A 73 31.74 -16.68 29.21
C ARG A 73 31.09 -15.53 28.44
N PRO A 74 31.89 -14.62 27.83
CA PRO A 74 31.35 -13.57 26.96
C PRO A 74 30.40 -14.12 25.88
N ARG A 75 29.38 -13.33 25.55
CA ARG A 75 28.40 -13.66 24.50
C ARG A 75 29.11 -14.02 23.20
N PHE A 76 28.83 -15.20 22.67
CA PHE A 76 29.39 -15.65 21.40
C PHE A 76 28.39 -15.53 20.24
N ARG A 77 27.10 -15.36 20.56
CA ARG A 77 26.05 -15.17 19.56
C ARG A 77 24.88 -14.39 20.14
N VAL A 78 24.30 -13.52 19.31
CA VAL A 78 23.04 -12.83 19.58
C VAL A 78 22.08 -13.16 18.43
N LYS A 79 20.80 -13.41 18.73
CA LYS A 79 19.75 -13.56 17.72
C LYS A 79 18.56 -12.68 18.07
N PHE A 80 18.06 -11.92 17.11
CA PHE A 80 16.76 -11.28 17.19
C PHE A 80 15.65 -12.30 16.93
N LYS A 81 14.56 -12.25 17.70
CA LYS A 81 13.40 -13.15 17.60
C LYS A 81 12.12 -12.39 17.93
N LYS A 82 10.97 -12.93 17.47
CA LYS A 82 9.64 -12.39 17.73
C LYS A 82 9.55 -10.89 17.41
N GLY A 83 9.93 -10.54 16.18
CA GLY A 83 9.69 -9.20 15.66
C GLY A 83 8.20 -8.88 15.75
N LYS A 84 7.89 -7.66 16.17
CA LYS A 84 6.55 -7.11 16.29
C LYS A 84 6.55 -5.73 15.71
N LEU A 85 5.41 -5.33 15.18
CA LEU A 85 5.14 -3.95 14.81
C LEU A 85 3.85 -3.53 15.48
N SER A 86 3.90 -2.41 16.18
CA SER A 86 2.70 -1.71 16.61
C SER A 86 2.66 -0.35 15.94
N THR A 87 1.47 0.09 15.59
CA THR A 87 1.21 1.49 15.25
C THR A 87 0.23 2.07 16.25
N GLY A 88 -0.10 3.35 16.11
CA GLY A 88 -1.11 3.98 16.95
C GLY A 88 -1.53 5.33 16.41
N PHE A 89 -2.39 5.99 17.16
CA PHE A 89 -2.76 7.39 16.96
C PHE A 89 -3.43 7.92 18.23
N THR A 90 -3.49 9.24 18.38
CA THR A 90 -4.27 9.87 19.45
C THR A 90 -5.48 10.56 18.82
N ALA A 91 -6.68 10.05 19.08
CA ALA A 91 -7.92 10.63 18.59
C ALA A 91 -8.34 11.81 19.48
N LEU A 92 -8.73 12.92 18.86
CA LEU A 92 -9.19 14.14 19.54
C LEU A 92 -10.72 14.29 19.51
N GLU A 93 -11.42 13.47 18.73
CA GLU A 93 -12.87 13.53 18.55
C GLU A 93 -13.59 12.35 19.22
N LEU A 94 -13.59 12.29 20.55
CA LEU A 94 -14.15 11.14 21.29
C LEU A 94 -15.67 10.92 21.12
N VAL A 95 -16.39 11.92 20.61
CA VAL A 95 -17.82 11.81 20.29
C VAL A 95 -18.07 11.30 18.87
N ASN A 96 -17.04 11.23 18.03
CA ASN A 96 -17.12 10.65 16.70
C ASN A 96 -17.59 9.18 16.82
N PRO A 97 -18.67 8.79 16.11
CA PRO A 97 -19.18 7.42 16.17
C PRO A 97 -18.12 6.36 15.82
N VAL A 98 -17.18 6.68 14.94
CA VAL A 98 -16.06 5.79 14.55
C VAL A 98 -15.12 5.55 15.72
N VAL A 99 -14.64 6.62 16.37
CA VAL A 99 -13.77 6.54 17.56
C VAL A 99 -14.45 5.82 18.71
N ARG A 100 -15.76 6.02 18.91
CA ARG A 100 -16.53 5.32 19.94
C ARG A 100 -16.55 3.81 19.76
N LYS A 101 -16.53 3.31 18.51
CA LYS A 101 -16.49 1.86 18.22
C LYS A 101 -15.21 1.21 18.78
N ILE A 102 -14.12 1.94 18.97
CA ILE A 102 -12.82 1.41 19.42
C ILE A 102 -12.48 1.80 20.87
N VAL A 103 -12.81 3.02 21.31
CA VAL A 103 -12.47 3.50 22.67
C VAL A 103 -13.43 2.93 23.71
N LEU A 104 -14.73 2.86 23.40
CA LEU A 104 -15.76 2.33 24.31
C LEU A 104 -16.79 1.48 23.55
N PRO A 105 -16.36 0.34 22.96
CA PRO A 105 -17.18 -0.50 22.07
C PRO A 105 -18.49 -1.04 22.67
N GLY A 106 -18.58 -1.11 24.00
CA GLY A 106 -19.80 -1.54 24.68
C GLY A 106 -20.86 -0.46 24.84
N SER A 107 -20.56 0.79 24.49
CA SER A 107 -21.41 1.94 24.80
C SER A 107 -22.65 1.99 23.91
N ALA A 108 -23.72 2.54 24.46
CA ALA A 108 -24.99 2.82 23.77
C ALA A 108 -25.35 4.30 23.95
N PRO A 109 -26.32 4.87 23.21
CA PRO A 109 -26.62 6.31 23.22
C PRO A 109 -26.76 6.97 24.62
N ASN A 110 -27.13 6.20 25.65
CA ASN A 110 -27.24 6.67 27.04
C ASN A 110 -26.49 5.79 28.05
N LYS A 111 -25.49 5.01 27.62
CA LYS A 111 -24.73 4.09 28.49
C LYS A 111 -23.26 4.07 28.13
N ILE A 112 -22.40 4.12 29.14
CA ILE A 112 -20.98 3.78 29.00
C ILE A 112 -20.85 2.27 29.19
N GLY A 113 -20.40 1.57 28.15
CA GLY A 113 -20.25 0.11 28.21
C GLY A 113 -18.87 -0.34 28.66
N ALA A 114 -18.76 -1.61 29.04
CA ALA A 114 -17.49 -2.22 29.38
C ALA A 114 -16.57 -2.32 28.14
N PRO A 115 -15.24 -2.32 28.34
CA PRO A 115 -14.28 -2.63 27.30
C PRO A 115 -14.57 -3.99 26.67
N LYS A 116 -14.32 -4.12 25.36
CA LYS A 116 -14.43 -5.37 24.61
C LYS A 116 -13.16 -5.55 23.79
N ASP A 117 -12.89 -6.80 23.43
CA ASP A 117 -11.91 -7.10 22.39
C ASP A 117 -12.46 -6.57 21.06
N VAL A 118 -11.73 -5.62 20.46
CA VAL A 118 -12.05 -5.02 19.17
C VAL A 118 -10.85 -5.22 18.28
N GLN A 119 -11.10 -5.81 17.12
CA GLN A 119 -10.12 -5.96 16.06
C GLN A 119 -10.55 -5.09 14.89
N ILE A 120 -9.58 -4.42 14.29
CA ILE A 120 -9.81 -3.54 13.15
C ILE A 120 -8.79 -3.84 12.06
N PHE A 121 -9.14 -3.43 10.85
CA PHE A 121 -8.16 -3.03 9.85
C PHE A 121 -7.93 -1.53 9.98
N VAL A 122 -6.70 -1.09 9.72
CA VAL A 122 -6.33 0.32 9.74
C VAL A 122 -5.68 0.71 8.44
N LEU A 123 -6.01 1.91 7.98
CA LEU A 123 -5.39 2.54 6.83
C LEU A 123 -4.87 3.91 7.26
N TYR A 124 -3.61 4.17 6.93
CA TYR A 124 -2.97 5.46 7.15
C TYR A 124 -2.74 6.14 5.82
N ARG A 125 -3.26 7.36 5.66
CA ARG A 125 -2.98 8.18 4.48
C ARG A 125 -2.17 9.39 4.89
N TYR A 126 -1.04 9.60 4.23
CA TYR A 126 -0.15 10.73 4.46
C TYR A 126 -0.06 11.53 3.17
N VAL A 127 -0.11 12.86 3.31
CA VAL A 127 0.06 13.77 2.18
C VAL A 127 1.36 14.54 2.40
N ASP A 128 2.24 14.51 1.40
CA ASP A 128 3.43 15.34 1.31
C ASP A 128 3.28 16.18 0.04
N GLU A 129 2.78 17.41 0.20
CA GLU A 129 2.39 18.28 -0.92
C GLU A 129 3.62 18.77 -1.71
N ALA A 130 4.83 18.61 -1.16
CA ALA A 130 6.08 19.06 -1.75
C ALA A 130 6.77 18.00 -2.63
N THR A 131 6.32 16.74 -2.61
CA THR A 131 6.94 15.64 -3.36
C THR A 131 6.07 15.16 -4.53
N THR A 132 6.70 14.54 -5.54
CA THR A 132 5.97 13.88 -6.64
C THR A 132 5.19 12.66 -6.19
N GLN A 133 5.54 12.08 -5.03
CA GLN A 133 4.78 11.00 -4.41
C GLN A 133 3.39 11.50 -3.98
N GLY A 134 3.29 12.75 -3.52
CA GLY A 134 2.04 13.47 -3.24
C GLY A 134 1.26 12.90 -2.06
N GLN A 135 0.84 11.65 -2.17
CA GLN A 135 0.10 10.89 -1.18
C GLN A 135 0.61 9.45 -1.10
N ILE A 136 0.69 8.94 0.13
CA ILE A 136 1.05 7.56 0.42
C ILE A 136 0.01 6.98 1.37
N VAL A 137 -0.47 5.79 1.03
CA VAL A 137 -1.43 5.03 1.79
C VAL A 137 -0.79 3.73 2.28
N TRP A 138 -0.90 3.44 3.57
CA TRP A 138 -0.56 2.16 4.15
C TRP A 138 -1.84 1.46 4.58
N CYS A 139 -2.19 0.35 3.92
CA CYS A 139 -3.39 -0.42 4.23
C CYS A 139 -3.01 -1.74 4.93
N SER A 140 -3.55 -1.97 6.12
CA SER A 140 -3.25 -3.18 6.88
C SER A 140 -3.83 -4.43 6.20
N LEU A 141 -3.01 -5.48 6.05
CA LEU A 141 -3.42 -6.72 5.39
C LEU A 141 -4.17 -7.69 6.29
N THR A 142 -3.96 -7.59 7.61
CA THR A 142 -4.61 -8.44 8.61
C THR A 142 -5.26 -7.61 9.71
N LYS A 143 -6.31 -8.17 10.31
CA LYS A 143 -6.97 -7.52 11.44
C LYS A 143 -6.05 -7.54 12.66
N ALA A 144 -6.06 -6.44 13.40
CA ALA A 144 -5.22 -6.26 14.58
C ALA A 144 -6.08 -5.87 15.80
N PRO A 145 -5.80 -6.42 16.99
CA PRO A 145 -6.44 -5.96 18.21
C PRO A 145 -6.05 -4.52 18.55
N VAL A 146 -7.03 -3.78 19.03
CA VAL A 146 -6.89 -2.38 19.46
C VAL A 146 -6.75 -2.32 20.97
N GLN A 147 -5.75 -1.58 21.44
CA GLN A 147 -5.53 -1.28 22.86
C GLN A 147 -5.68 0.22 23.12
N LEU A 148 -6.56 0.57 24.04
CA LEU A 148 -6.59 1.92 24.62
C LEU A 148 -5.43 2.05 25.62
N LYS A 149 -4.44 2.89 25.29
CA LYS A 149 -3.27 3.15 26.16
C LYS A 149 -3.58 4.20 27.21
N SER A 150 -4.26 5.27 26.81
CA SER A 150 -4.63 6.35 27.71
C SER A 150 -5.93 7.01 27.25
N HIS A 151 -6.64 7.63 28.19
CA HIS A 151 -7.81 8.46 27.96
C HIS A 151 -7.68 9.68 28.86
N SER A 152 -7.73 10.89 28.30
CA SER A 152 -7.52 12.14 29.06
C SER A 152 -8.57 12.33 30.17
N GLY A 153 -9.77 11.78 29.96
CA GLY A 153 -10.93 12.05 30.79
C GLY A 153 -11.62 13.33 30.33
N ILE A 154 -12.54 13.83 31.15
CA ILE A 154 -13.22 15.11 30.93
C ILE A 154 -12.57 16.14 31.85
N ILE A 155 -11.79 17.03 31.26
CA ILE A 155 -11.10 18.12 31.97
C ILE A 155 -11.66 19.44 31.45
N ASP A 156 -11.99 20.35 32.36
CA ASP A 156 -12.59 21.64 31.99
C ASP A 156 -11.62 22.49 31.15
N GLY A 157 -12.10 22.99 30.02
CA GLY A 157 -11.30 23.78 29.07
C GLY A 157 -10.28 23.01 28.22
N GLU A 158 -10.19 21.67 28.33
CA GLU A 158 -9.25 20.87 27.55
C GLU A 158 -9.97 19.95 26.55
N LEU A 159 -9.30 19.66 25.42
CA LEU A 159 -9.76 18.67 24.45
C LEU A 159 -9.61 17.26 25.04
N ALA A 160 -10.71 16.52 25.04
CA ALA A 160 -10.66 15.13 25.44
C ALA A 160 -10.00 14.27 24.35
N SER A 161 -9.12 13.35 24.75
CA SER A 161 -8.35 12.52 23.82
C SER A 161 -8.24 11.07 24.28
N ALA A 162 -7.99 10.19 23.32
CA ALA A 162 -7.76 8.77 23.55
C ALA A 162 -6.56 8.31 22.73
N GLU A 163 -5.55 7.78 23.41
CA GLU A 163 -4.36 7.21 22.78
C GLU A 163 -4.58 5.73 22.51
N ILE A 164 -4.45 5.36 21.25
CA ILE A 164 -4.81 4.05 20.74
C ILE A 164 -3.54 3.41 20.15
N GLU A 165 -3.29 2.16 20.53
CA GLU A 165 -2.25 1.31 19.97
C GLU A 165 -2.90 0.14 19.23
N ILE A 166 -2.35 -0.20 18.07
CA ILE A 166 -2.79 -1.31 17.22
C ILE A 166 -1.63 -2.30 17.13
N ALA A 167 -1.85 -3.51 17.62
CA ALA A 167 -0.83 -4.55 17.67
C ALA A 167 -0.93 -5.47 16.45
N HIS A 168 -0.14 -5.19 15.42
CA HIS A 168 -0.27 -5.85 14.12
C HIS A 168 0.15 -7.31 14.12
N THR A 169 -0.46 -8.05 13.20
CA THR A 169 -0.04 -9.39 12.80
C THR A 169 0.38 -9.38 11.34
N THR A 170 1.23 -10.33 10.96
CA THR A 170 1.63 -10.52 9.57
C THR A 170 0.61 -11.39 8.84
N ASP A 171 0.51 -11.21 7.54
CA ASP A 171 -0.19 -12.12 6.65
C ASP A 171 0.62 -13.42 6.41
N GLY A 172 0.20 -14.21 5.41
CA GLY A 172 0.90 -15.44 5.02
C GLY A 172 2.27 -15.22 4.36
N ALA A 173 2.52 -14.05 3.78
CA ALA A 173 3.80 -13.66 3.17
C ALA A 173 4.78 -13.05 4.19
N GLY A 174 4.29 -12.65 5.36
CA GLY A 174 5.08 -11.98 6.40
C GLY A 174 4.91 -10.46 6.40
N ASP A 175 3.97 -9.93 5.62
CA ASP A 175 3.72 -8.52 5.43
C ASP A 175 2.61 -8.02 6.37
N ILE A 176 2.67 -6.75 6.74
CA ILE A 176 1.70 -6.12 7.65
C ILE A 176 0.84 -5.10 6.89
N PHE A 177 1.50 -4.30 6.05
CA PHE A 177 0.87 -3.28 5.24
C PHE A 177 1.18 -3.53 3.77
N ILE A 178 0.22 -3.26 2.91
CA ILE A 178 0.50 -2.87 1.53
C ILE A 178 0.67 -1.35 1.48
N VAL A 179 1.67 -0.89 0.74
CA VAL A 179 1.90 0.52 0.46
C VAL A 179 1.32 0.82 -0.91
N VAL A 180 0.42 1.79 -0.97
CA VAL A 180 -0.18 2.32 -2.19
C VAL A 180 0.26 3.78 -2.27
N ASP A 181 1.00 4.14 -3.29
CA ASP A 181 1.48 5.51 -3.48
C ASP A 181 1.18 6.01 -4.88
N GLY A 182 1.40 7.31 -5.09
CA GLY A 182 1.22 7.93 -6.40
C GLY A 182 2.36 7.63 -7.36
N THR A 183 3.38 6.86 -6.93
CA THR A 183 4.46 6.48 -7.84
C THR A 183 4.00 5.33 -8.69
N THR A 184 3.88 5.65 -9.97
CA THR A 184 3.78 4.67 -11.03
C THR A 184 5.08 3.90 -11.10
N ASP A 185 5.20 2.78 -10.37
CA ASP A 185 6.29 1.84 -10.59
C ASP A 185 6.24 1.40 -12.05
N ASP A 186 7.33 1.65 -12.77
CA ASP A 186 7.44 1.28 -14.17
C ASP A 186 7.29 -0.25 -14.30
N VAL A 187 6.33 -0.69 -15.12
CA VAL A 187 6.10 -2.13 -15.36
C VAL A 187 6.90 -2.58 -16.56
N GLU A 188 7.81 -3.53 -16.36
CA GLU A 188 8.54 -4.16 -17.46
C GLU A 188 7.83 -5.42 -17.98
N LYS A 189 7.76 -5.54 -19.31
CA LYS A 189 7.26 -6.72 -20.02
C LYS A 189 8.18 -7.14 -21.14
N THR A 190 8.57 -8.41 -21.15
CA THR A 190 9.44 -8.98 -22.17
C THR A 190 8.64 -9.74 -23.22
N PHE A 191 8.66 -9.25 -24.45
CA PHE A 191 8.06 -9.87 -25.63
C PHE A 191 9.08 -10.78 -26.33
N THR A 192 8.81 -12.08 -26.32
CA THR A 192 9.62 -13.08 -27.02
C THR A 192 8.90 -13.53 -28.28
N ILE A 193 9.40 -13.11 -29.46
CA ILE A 193 8.77 -13.37 -30.75
C ILE A 193 9.46 -14.56 -31.43
N ALA A 194 8.72 -15.65 -31.68
CA ALA A 194 9.28 -16.81 -32.36
C ALA A 194 9.64 -16.52 -33.84
N ALA A 195 10.62 -17.25 -34.38
CA ALA A 195 11.13 -17.04 -35.74
C ALA A 195 10.03 -17.13 -36.83
N GLY A 196 9.06 -18.03 -36.67
CA GLY A 196 7.96 -18.26 -37.63
C GLY A 196 6.85 -17.21 -37.63
N VAL A 197 6.85 -16.27 -36.69
CA VAL A 197 5.81 -15.23 -36.60
C VAL A 197 5.90 -14.29 -37.81
N THR A 198 4.85 -14.08 -38.59
CA THR A 198 4.85 -13.14 -39.72
C THR A 198 4.33 -11.76 -39.34
N GLU A 199 3.39 -11.72 -38.41
CA GLU A 199 2.82 -10.53 -37.79
C GLU A 199 2.33 -10.88 -36.39
N TYR A 200 2.16 -9.88 -35.53
CA TYR A 200 1.62 -10.08 -34.19
C TYR A 200 0.83 -8.87 -33.71
N THR A 201 -0.05 -9.07 -32.74
CA THR A 201 -0.72 -7.99 -32.00
C THR A 201 -0.31 -8.06 -30.54
N ALA A 202 -0.29 -6.92 -29.86
CA ALA A 202 -0.14 -6.81 -28.42
C ALA A 202 -1.42 -6.22 -27.82
N THR A 203 -1.81 -6.70 -26.65
CA THR A 203 -2.97 -6.22 -25.91
C THR A 203 -2.51 -5.74 -24.54
N VAL A 204 -2.94 -4.54 -24.13
CA VAL A 204 -2.67 -3.94 -22.81
C VAL A 204 -4.02 -3.55 -22.20
N GLY A 205 -4.43 -4.29 -21.16
CA GLY A 205 -5.79 -4.16 -20.62
C GLY A 205 -6.84 -4.57 -21.64
N ALA A 206 -7.72 -3.65 -22.02
CA ALA A 206 -8.77 -3.89 -23.02
C ALA A 206 -8.37 -3.52 -24.46
N ASP A 207 -7.25 -2.80 -24.65
CA ASP A 207 -6.87 -2.24 -25.94
C ASP A 207 -5.86 -3.13 -26.66
N THR A 208 -6.11 -3.41 -27.94
CA THR A 208 -5.25 -4.26 -28.79
C THR A 208 -4.67 -3.45 -29.94
N THR A 209 -3.38 -3.62 -30.21
CA THR A 209 -2.71 -2.94 -31.33
C THR A 209 -3.25 -3.42 -32.66
N THR A 210 -3.08 -2.59 -33.69
CA THR A 210 -3.11 -3.09 -35.07
C THR A 210 -1.99 -4.13 -35.30
N ALA A 211 -2.10 -4.93 -36.35
CA ALA A 211 -1.10 -5.95 -36.67
C ALA A 211 0.28 -5.32 -36.92
N ILE A 212 1.28 -5.82 -36.19
CA ILE A 212 2.67 -5.40 -36.26
C ILE A 212 3.45 -6.41 -37.09
N THR A 213 3.89 -6.01 -38.28
CA THR A 213 4.67 -6.85 -39.20
C THR A 213 6.18 -6.69 -38.99
N THR A 214 6.60 -5.54 -38.48
CA THR A 214 8.02 -5.23 -38.25
C THR A 214 8.42 -5.57 -36.82
N LYS A 215 9.31 -6.56 -36.63
CA LYS A 215 9.73 -7.04 -35.31
C LYS A 215 10.86 -6.20 -34.71
N THR A 216 10.64 -4.90 -34.53
CA THR A 216 11.62 -3.97 -33.94
C THR A 216 11.05 -3.27 -32.73
N ALA A 217 11.93 -2.79 -31.85
CA ALA A 217 11.55 -2.01 -30.67
C ALA A 217 10.72 -0.78 -31.06
N THR A 218 11.13 -0.04 -32.11
CA THR A 218 10.40 1.14 -32.60
C THR A 218 8.99 0.82 -33.09
N ALA A 219 8.81 -0.29 -33.80
CA ALA A 219 7.49 -0.70 -34.28
C ALA A 219 6.57 -1.07 -33.12
N LEU A 220 7.06 -1.86 -32.16
CA LEU A 220 6.28 -2.21 -30.96
C LEU A 220 5.93 -0.99 -30.12
N GLN A 221 6.92 -0.11 -29.85
CA GLN A 221 6.70 1.12 -29.10
C GLN A 221 5.64 2.01 -29.73
N THR A 222 5.71 2.18 -31.06
CA THR A 222 4.75 3.03 -31.80
C THR A 222 3.34 2.45 -31.70
N ALA A 223 3.20 1.13 -31.84
CA ALA A 223 1.92 0.45 -31.74
C ALA A 223 1.33 0.54 -30.32
N LEU A 224 2.14 0.29 -29.28
CA LEU A 224 1.71 0.36 -27.88
C LEU A 224 1.30 1.78 -27.50
N ARG A 225 2.05 2.82 -27.89
CA ARG A 225 1.70 4.23 -27.62
C ARG A 225 0.42 4.71 -28.30
N ALA A 226 -0.09 3.96 -29.28
CA ALA A 226 -1.36 4.26 -29.92
C ALA A 226 -2.57 3.74 -29.14
N LEU A 227 -2.37 2.89 -28.13
CA LEU A 227 -3.44 2.33 -27.30
C LEU A 227 -3.93 3.36 -26.29
N ALA A 228 -5.25 3.44 -26.07
CA ALA A 228 -5.83 4.36 -25.09
C ALA A 228 -5.33 4.04 -23.66
N SER A 229 -5.21 2.76 -23.31
CA SER A 229 -4.64 2.28 -22.05
C SER A 229 -3.21 2.76 -21.80
N VAL A 230 -2.40 2.94 -22.86
CA VAL A 230 -1.02 3.43 -22.74
C VAL A 230 -0.96 4.96 -22.80
N GLN A 231 -1.89 5.61 -23.51
CA GLN A 231 -2.00 7.08 -23.54
C GLN A 231 -2.49 7.67 -22.22
N ALA A 232 -3.18 6.87 -21.40
CA ALA A 232 -3.57 7.25 -20.05
C ALA A 232 -2.39 7.29 -19.07
N LEU A 233 -1.25 6.69 -19.41
CA LEU A 233 -0.05 6.68 -18.56
C LEU A 233 0.73 8.00 -18.63
N PRO A 234 1.49 8.35 -17.57
CA PRO A 234 2.49 9.42 -17.61
C PRO A 234 3.40 9.34 -18.83
N THR A 235 3.72 10.49 -19.43
CA THR A 235 4.61 10.55 -20.60
C THR A 235 5.99 9.98 -20.26
N PRO A 236 6.57 9.07 -21.08
CA PRO A 236 6.21 8.74 -22.46
C PRO A 236 5.21 7.58 -22.65
N GLY A 237 4.63 7.07 -21.58
CA GLY A 237 3.65 5.98 -21.53
C GLY A 237 4.30 4.60 -21.64
N VAL A 238 5.14 4.40 -22.66
CA VAL A 238 5.97 3.19 -22.78
C VAL A 238 7.26 3.48 -23.53
N THR A 239 8.34 2.85 -23.12
CA THR A 239 9.59 2.76 -23.88
C THR A 239 9.87 1.30 -24.23
N VAL A 240 10.38 1.02 -25.42
CA VAL A 240 10.72 -0.35 -25.84
C VAL A 240 12.18 -0.41 -26.27
N THR A 241 12.90 -1.41 -25.78
CA THR A 241 14.29 -1.69 -26.15
C THR A 241 14.46 -3.15 -26.61
N GLY A 242 15.57 -3.45 -27.28
CA GLY A 242 15.89 -4.82 -27.73
C GLY A 242 16.30 -4.92 -29.21
N PRO A 243 16.93 -6.03 -29.62
CA PRO A 243 17.36 -6.25 -30.99
C PRO A 243 16.19 -6.49 -31.95
N SER A 244 16.40 -6.23 -33.24
CA SER A 244 15.45 -6.62 -34.27
C SER A 244 15.27 -8.15 -34.28
N GLY A 245 14.04 -8.62 -34.21
CA GLY A 245 13.71 -10.04 -34.06
C GLY A 245 13.45 -10.49 -32.62
N GLY A 246 13.73 -9.64 -31.62
CA GLY A 246 13.46 -9.90 -30.21
C GLY A 246 14.57 -10.65 -29.47
N PRO A 247 14.46 -10.79 -28.13
CA PRO A 247 13.37 -10.33 -27.28
C PRO A 247 13.30 -8.79 -27.17
N LEU A 248 12.08 -8.24 -27.11
CA LEU A 248 11.82 -6.81 -26.95
C LEU A 248 11.32 -6.56 -25.53
N VAL A 249 11.90 -5.60 -24.82
CA VAL A 249 11.51 -5.24 -23.45
C VAL A 249 10.74 -3.93 -23.50
N ALA A 250 9.47 -3.94 -23.08
CA ALA A 250 8.61 -2.78 -22.95
C ALA A 250 8.53 -2.36 -21.48
N THR A 251 8.99 -1.14 -21.19
CA THR A 251 8.89 -0.51 -19.87
C THR A 251 7.76 0.51 -19.93
N PHE A 252 6.62 0.17 -19.34
CA PHE A 252 5.46 1.05 -19.20
C PHE A 252 5.70 2.04 -18.07
N THR A 253 5.39 3.31 -18.29
CA THR A 253 5.57 4.37 -17.30
C THR A 253 4.40 4.35 -16.31
N GLY A 254 4.30 3.25 -15.56
CA GLY A 254 3.26 2.97 -14.57
C GLY A 254 2.52 1.66 -14.69
N PRO A 255 1.59 1.41 -13.76
CA PRO A 255 0.81 0.18 -13.72
C PRO A 255 -0.05 0.08 -14.97
N VAL A 256 -0.08 -1.13 -15.54
CA VAL A 256 -0.90 -1.46 -16.70
C VAL A 256 -1.70 -2.72 -16.41
N GLY A 257 -2.90 -2.80 -17.00
CA GLY A 257 -3.67 -4.05 -17.01
C GLY A 257 -2.91 -5.19 -17.72
N THR A 258 -3.49 -6.39 -17.71
CA THR A 258 -2.88 -7.59 -18.30
C THR A 258 -2.30 -7.32 -19.69
N VAL A 259 -1.01 -7.66 -19.86
CA VAL A 259 -0.30 -7.54 -21.13
C VAL A 259 -0.19 -8.92 -21.77
N SER A 260 -0.64 -9.03 -23.01
CA SER A 260 -0.55 -10.28 -23.79
C SER A 260 -0.22 -10.01 -25.25
N ALA A 261 0.16 -11.04 -26.00
CA ALA A 261 0.44 -10.93 -27.42
C ALA A 261 0.02 -12.19 -28.16
N THR A 262 -0.41 -12.02 -29.42
CA THR A 262 -0.79 -13.12 -30.31
C THR A 262 -0.02 -13.00 -31.62
N GLY A 263 0.57 -14.10 -32.09
CA GLY A 263 1.31 -14.14 -33.35
C GLY A 263 0.59 -14.95 -34.44
N THR A 264 0.73 -14.50 -35.68
CA THR A 264 0.36 -15.28 -36.88
C THR A 264 1.57 -16.11 -37.31
N GLY A 265 1.41 -17.43 -37.50
CA GLY A 265 2.50 -18.32 -37.93
C GLY A 265 3.46 -18.79 -36.82
N GLY A 266 3.21 -18.38 -35.57
CA GLY A 266 3.99 -18.79 -34.40
C GLY A 266 3.49 -18.13 -33.11
N THR A 267 4.15 -18.41 -31.99
CA THR A 267 3.78 -17.85 -30.68
C THR A 267 4.58 -16.59 -30.35
N VAL A 268 3.94 -15.64 -29.64
CA VAL A 268 4.61 -14.52 -28.97
C VAL A 268 4.39 -14.67 -27.47
N GLY A 269 5.47 -14.81 -26.71
CA GLY A 269 5.39 -14.88 -25.24
C GLY A 269 5.51 -13.48 -24.63
N VAL A 270 4.77 -13.23 -23.55
CA VAL A 270 4.90 -12.04 -22.70
C VAL A 270 5.15 -12.49 -21.27
N ALA A 271 6.22 -11.99 -20.66
CA ALA A 271 6.57 -12.19 -19.25
C ALA A 271 6.69 -10.82 -18.57
#